data_AF-A0A316MFM7-F1
#
_entry.id   AF-A0A316MFM7-F1
#
_cell.length_a   1.000
_cell.length_b   1.000
_cell.length_c   1.000
_cell.angle_alpha   90.00
_cell.angle_beta   90.00
_cell.angle_gamma   90.00
#
_symmetry.space_group_name_H-M   'P 1'
#
loop_
_entity.id
_entity.type
_entity.pdbx_description
1 polymer ?
#
loop_
_entity_poly.entity_id
_entity_poly.type
_entity_poly.pdbx_seq_one_letter_code
_entity_poly.pdbx_strand_id
1 'polypeptide(L)'
;MSKTIRLLALVLAVLMLVPAALSGCSTGDDPAVTTTATPSLSGSDATDPATEPSGDAVGETTADPNKIDLDGYEFVLNTQGYGGGLNSILGEGESVTAEFDEVQQIYAQIEADLNCVITATGSDNKTDTLLPAAVGGVFLQDFISCRQSTWIPLAMMGGIRPLETMIDAGLDLYNENNFNQIYTLMSTIEDHVYALDITGKYENTRLGHFYAFNKELCESAGYPAETLYQAVRDGEWDYDMMLEVARKIS
;
A
#
# COMPACT_ATOMS: atom_id res chain seq x y z
N MET A 1 36.89 -34.51 -19.61
CA MET A 1 36.18 -33.22 -19.54
C MET A 1 36.61 -32.39 -20.75
N SER A 2 35.73 -32.20 -21.74
CA SER A 2 36.13 -31.63 -23.04
C SER A 2 36.54 -30.16 -22.90
N LYS A 3 37.44 -29.69 -23.77
CA LYS A 3 37.94 -28.30 -23.78
C LYS A 3 36.81 -27.27 -23.88
N THR A 4 35.69 -27.63 -24.52
CA THR A 4 34.48 -26.82 -24.62
C THR A 4 33.79 -26.59 -23.28
N ILE A 5 33.78 -27.57 -22.37
CA ILE A 5 33.19 -27.43 -21.03
C ILE A 5 34.05 -26.52 -20.14
N ARG A 6 35.38 -26.56 -20.30
CA ARG A 6 36.30 -25.67 -19.57
C ARG A 6 36.18 -24.22 -20.04
N LEU A 7 35.98 -23.98 -21.34
CA LEU A 7 35.81 -22.63 -21.88
C LEU A 7 34.49 -22.00 -21.40
N LEU A 8 33.40 -22.80 -21.38
CA LEU A 8 32.09 -22.35 -20.92
C LEU A 8 32.10 -21.99 -19.42
N ALA A 9 32.77 -22.80 -18.59
CA ALA A 9 32.91 -22.53 -17.16
C ALA A 9 33.73 -21.26 -16.88
N LEU A 10 34.72 -20.95 -17.72
CA LEU A 10 35.56 -19.76 -17.57
C LEU A 10 34.83 -18.49 -17.99
N VAL A 11 33.99 -18.56 -19.04
CA VAL A 11 33.09 -17.45 -19.44
C VAL A 11 32.04 -17.19 -18.36
N LEU A 12 31.47 -18.24 -17.76
CA LEU A 12 30.50 -18.10 -16.66
C LEU A 12 31.13 -17.46 -15.41
N ALA A 13 32.37 -17.84 -15.08
CA ALA A 13 33.11 -17.26 -13.95
C ALA A 13 33.46 -15.78 -14.18
N VAL A 14 33.75 -15.38 -15.42
CA VAL A 14 34.00 -13.96 -15.77
C VAL A 14 32.70 -13.15 -15.71
N LEU A 15 31.57 -13.69 -16.17
CA LEU A 15 30.26 -13.01 -16.11
C LEU A 15 29.77 -12.79 -14.67
N MET A 16 30.10 -13.68 -13.74
CA MET A 16 29.75 -13.52 -12.32
C MET A 16 30.63 -12.52 -11.55
N LEU A 17 31.74 -12.07 -12.12
CA LEU A 17 32.64 -11.09 -11.49
C LEU A 17 32.38 -9.63 -11.92
N VAL A 18 31.55 -9.40 -12.95
CA VAL A 18 31.24 -8.06 -13.49
C VAL A 18 30.32 -7.21 -12.59
N PRO A 19 29.38 -7.75 -11.78
CA PRO A 19 28.55 -6.90 -10.92
C PRO A 19 29.31 -6.24 -9.75
N ALA A 20 30.51 -6.72 -9.41
CA ALA A 20 31.30 -6.20 -8.29
C ALA A 20 32.12 -4.93 -8.62
N ALA A 21 32.07 -4.43 -9.85
CA ALA A 21 32.91 -3.31 -10.30
C ALA A 21 32.14 -2.01 -10.63
N LEU A 22 30.83 -1.94 -10.37
CA LEU A 22 30.01 -0.73 -10.57
C LEU A 22 29.33 -0.21 -9.28
N SER A 23 29.68 -0.77 -8.12
CA SER A 23 29.41 -0.15 -6.81
C SER A 23 30.53 0.85 -6.50
N GLY A 24 30.34 2.08 -6.96
CA GLY A 24 31.21 3.21 -6.64
C GLY A 24 30.35 4.39 -6.21
N CYS A 25 30.14 4.54 -4.91
CA CYS A 25 29.68 5.79 -4.31
C CYS A 25 30.61 6.93 -4.77
N SER A 26 30.08 7.91 -5.51
CA SER A 26 30.77 9.18 -5.72
C SER A 26 30.27 10.21 -4.71
N THR A 27 31.18 10.52 -3.80
CA THR A 27 31.19 11.58 -2.80
C THR A 27 30.88 12.97 -3.37
N GLY A 28 30.00 13.71 -2.69
CA GLY A 28 30.13 15.13 -2.32
C GLY A 28 30.26 16.20 -3.40
N ASP A 29 29.19 16.99 -3.54
CA ASP A 29 29.25 18.46 -3.65
C ASP A 29 27.89 19.04 -3.20
N ASP A 30 27.89 19.84 -2.13
CA ASP A 30 26.72 20.62 -1.68
C ASP A 30 26.43 21.78 -2.65
N PRO A 31 25.16 22.15 -2.84
CA PRO A 31 24.84 23.54 -3.15
C PRO A 31 23.80 24.16 -2.20
N ALA A 32 24.26 25.25 -1.58
CA ALA A 32 23.58 26.50 -1.24
C ALA A 32 22.12 26.47 -0.73
N VAL A 33 22.00 26.81 0.56
CA VAL A 33 20.78 27.35 1.20
C VAL A 33 20.24 28.54 0.39
N THR A 34 18.97 28.46 -0.05
CA THR A 34 18.19 29.64 -0.42
C THR A 34 16.82 29.57 0.22
N THR A 35 16.63 30.38 1.26
CA THR A 35 15.34 30.76 1.84
C THR A 35 14.58 31.66 0.87
N THR A 36 13.33 31.36 0.53
CA THR A 36 12.33 32.42 0.22
C THR A 36 10.90 31.91 0.43
N ALA A 37 10.07 32.84 0.89
CA ALA A 37 8.78 32.67 1.52
C ALA A 37 7.59 32.41 0.57
N THR A 38 6.55 31.84 1.15
CA THR A 38 5.18 31.70 0.65
C THR A 38 4.55 33.05 0.28
N PRO A 39 3.90 33.19 -0.90
CA PRO A 39 2.88 34.20 -1.11
C PRO A 39 1.48 33.60 -0.94
N SER A 40 0.70 34.22 -0.06
CA SER A 40 -0.74 34.09 0.06
C SER A 40 -1.44 34.91 -1.04
N LEU A 41 -2.53 34.40 -1.62
CA LEU A 41 -3.41 35.17 -2.50
C LEU A 41 -4.84 35.14 -1.97
N SER A 42 -5.33 36.33 -1.61
CA SER A 42 -6.72 36.67 -1.29
C SER A 42 -7.21 37.73 -2.26
N GLY A 43 -8.45 37.58 -2.75
CA GLY A 43 -9.38 38.69 -3.00
C GLY A 43 -9.43 39.34 -4.40
N SER A 44 -10.45 38.93 -5.17
CA SER A 44 -11.52 39.75 -5.83
C SER A 44 -11.22 41.17 -6.37
N ASP A 45 -11.55 41.44 -7.65
CA ASP A 45 -12.84 42.02 -8.05
C ASP A 45 -12.99 42.23 -9.58
N ALA A 46 -14.25 42.26 -10.02
CA ALA A 46 -14.76 42.23 -11.40
C ALA A 46 -14.81 43.59 -12.13
N THR A 47 -14.79 43.59 -13.47
CA THR A 47 -15.82 44.25 -14.33
C THR A 47 -15.68 43.88 -15.82
N ASP A 48 -16.80 43.55 -16.44
CA ASP A 48 -17.09 43.49 -17.90
C ASP A 48 -17.89 44.79 -18.28
N PRO A 49 -18.21 45.20 -19.55
CA PRO A 49 -18.74 44.33 -20.62
C PRO A 49 -18.52 44.68 -22.13
N ALA A 50 -18.84 43.68 -22.97
CA ALA A 50 -19.57 43.68 -24.27
C ALA A 50 -18.88 44.05 -25.62
N THR A 51 -18.91 43.13 -26.61
CA THR A 51 -19.91 43.03 -27.72
C THR A 51 -19.46 42.04 -28.83
N GLU A 52 -20.38 41.16 -29.24
CA GLU A 52 -20.38 40.07 -30.26
C GLU A 52 -20.36 40.51 -31.76
N PRO A 53 -20.45 39.63 -32.80
CA PRO A 53 -20.18 38.17 -32.90
C PRO A 53 -19.45 37.73 -34.21
N SER A 54 -19.16 36.43 -34.34
CA SER A 54 -19.39 35.54 -35.52
C SER A 54 -18.21 34.64 -35.94
N GLY A 55 -18.50 33.35 -36.16
CA GLY A 55 -17.66 32.42 -36.92
C GLY A 55 -17.56 31.02 -36.30
N ASP A 56 -18.23 30.04 -36.92
CA ASP A 56 -18.22 28.62 -36.56
C ASP A 56 -16.81 28.06 -36.31
N ALA A 57 -16.58 27.51 -35.12
CA ALA A 57 -15.45 26.64 -34.82
C ALA A 57 -15.98 25.36 -34.17
N VAL A 58 -15.64 24.24 -34.82
CA VAL A 58 -15.68 22.89 -34.27
C VAL A 58 -15.14 22.95 -32.85
N GLY A 59 -15.93 22.49 -31.88
CA GLY A 59 -15.58 22.52 -30.47
C GLY A 59 -14.35 21.68 -30.19
N GLU A 60 -13.17 22.29 -30.30
CA GLU A 60 -12.07 21.97 -29.40
C GLU A 60 -12.58 22.34 -28.00
N THR A 61 -12.97 21.30 -27.27
CA THR A 61 -13.00 21.39 -25.81
C THR A 61 -11.60 21.79 -25.39
N THR A 62 -11.41 23.06 -25.03
CA THR A 62 -10.22 23.52 -24.34
C THR A 62 -10.13 22.68 -23.08
N ALA A 63 -9.26 21.66 -23.12
CA ALA A 63 -8.95 20.84 -21.97
C ALA A 63 -8.48 21.78 -20.85
N ASP A 64 -9.09 21.66 -19.67
CA ASP A 64 -8.63 22.37 -18.49
C ASP A 64 -7.15 21.99 -18.27
N PRO A 65 -6.21 22.95 -18.28
CA PRO A 65 -4.78 22.67 -18.15
C PRO A 65 -4.41 22.05 -16.80
N ASN A 66 -5.32 22.06 -15.81
CA ASN A 66 -5.16 21.40 -14.52
C ASN A 66 -5.85 20.03 -14.46
N LYS A 67 -6.58 19.61 -15.51
CA LYS A 67 -7.20 18.29 -15.55
C LYS A 67 -6.11 17.24 -15.71
N ILE A 68 -6.00 16.35 -14.73
CA ILE A 68 -5.18 15.15 -14.82
C ILE A 68 -5.89 14.17 -15.74
N ASP A 69 -5.22 13.75 -16.80
CA ASP A 69 -5.66 12.73 -17.75
C ASP A 69 -4.57 11.66 -17.82
N LEU A 70 -4.95 10.41 -17.53
CA LEU A 70 -4.04 9.27 -17.44
C LEU A 70 -4.01 8.43 -18.72
N ASP A 71 -4.57 8.93 -19.83
CA ASP A 71 -4.51 8.32 -21.17
C ASP A 71 -4.95 6.84 -21.19
N GLY A 72 -5.97 6.51 -20.41
CA GLY A 72 -6.50 5.16 -20.28
C GLY A 72 -5.59 4.20 -19.50
N TYR A 73 -4.65 4.69 -18.69
CA TYR A 73 -3.76 3.84 -17.88
C TYR A 73 -4.58 2.86 -17.04
N GLU A 74 -4.15 1.60 -17.04
CA GLU A 74 -4.73 0.56 -16.20
C GLU A 74 -3.92 0.40 -14.92
N PHE A 75 -4.52 0.78 -13.79
CA PHE A 75 -4.00 0.45 -12.47
C PHE A 75 -4.36 -0.99 -12.10
N VAL A 76 -3.34 -1.79 -11.79
CA VAL A 76 -3.51 -3.18 -11.37
C VAL A 76 -3.30 -3.30 -9.86
N LEU A 77 -4.37 -3.53 -9.13
CA LEU A 77 -4.38 -3.63 -7.68
C LEU A 77 -4.45 -5.11 -7.27
N ASN A 78 -3.42 -5.59 -6.56
CA ASN A 78 -3.44 -6.92 -5.96
C ASN A 78 -4.42 -6.98 -4.80
N THR A 79 -5.33 -7.94 -4.88
CA THR A 79 -6.38 -8.14 -3.88
C THR A 79 -6.32 -9.52 -3.21
N GLN A 80 -5.24 -10.28 -3.44
CA GLN A 80 -5.06 -11.64 -2.92
C GLN A 80 -4.56 -11.60 -1.47
N GLY A 81 -5.46 -11.70 -0.48
CA GLY A 81 -5.08 -11.70 0.94
C GLY A 81 -6.26 -11.88 1.89
N TYR A 82 -6.00 -12.41 3.09
CA TYR A 82 -6.98 -12.79 4.11
C TYR A 82 -7.85 -11.61 4.57
N GLY A 83 -9.17 -11.73 4.37
CA GLY A 83 -10.15 -10.77 4.88
C GLY A 83 -10.47 -9.65 3.89
N GLY A 84 -10.98 -10.01 2.71
CA GLY A 84 -11.84 -9.14 1.93
C GLY A 84 -11.33 -7.72 1.67
N GLY A 85 -10.07 -7.55 1.25
CA GLY A 85 -9.59 -6.26 0.73
C GLY A 85 -10.37 -5.80 -0.52
N LEU A 86 -9.78 -4.99 -1.40
CA LEU A 86 -10.38 -4.53 -2.67
C LEU A 86 -11.13 -5.59 -3.50
N ASN A 87 -10.87 -6.90 -3.34
CA ASN A 87 -11.68 -7.98 -3.91
C ASN A 87 -13.12 -8.06 -3.39
N SER A 88 -13.38 -7.69 -2.13
CA SER A 88 -14.73 -7.59 -1.55
C SER A 88 -15.47 -6.33 -2.02
N ILE A 89 -14.73 -5.37 -2.58
CA ILE A 89 -15.20 -4.06 -3.03
C ILE A 89 -15.37 -4.02 -4.56
N LEU A 90 -14.53 -4.73 -5.32
CA LEU A 90 -14.46 -4.69 -6.79
C LEU A 90 -14.78 -6.04 -7.47
N GLY A 91 -14.96 -7.12 -6.70
CA GLY A 91 -15.34 -8.42 -7.25
C GLY A 91 -16.79 -8.45 -7.73
N GLU A 92 -17.05 -9.11 -8.87
CA GLU A 92 -18.43 -9.40 -9.31
C GLU A 92 -19.11 -10.35 -8.30
N GLY A 93 -19.95 -9.78 -7.45
CA GLY A 93 -20.77 -10.48 -6.48
C GLY A 93 -21.68 -9.48 -5.79
N GLU A 94 -22.93 -9.88 -5.53
CA GLU A 94 -23.92 -9.04 -4.84
C GLU A 94 -23.51 -8.82 -3.37
N SER A 95 -22.60 -7.87 -3.11
CA SER A 95 -22.50 -7.26 -1.79
C SER A 95 -23.58 -6.20 -1.69
N VAL A 96 -24.70 -6.55 -1.06
CA VAL A 96 -25.94 -5.74 -0.97
C VAL A 96 -25.88 -4.57 0.03
N THR A 97 -24.69 -4.12 0.43
CA THR A 97 -24.55 -3.03 1.41
C THR A 97 -24.44 -1.67 0.72
N ALA A 98 -25.03 -0.63 1.32
CA ALA A 98 -24.95 0.74 0.79
C ALA A 98 -23.49 1.22 0.66
N GLU A 99 -22.61 0.79 1.58
CA GLU A 99 -21.19 1.10 1.56
C GLU A 99 -20.47 0.53 0.33
N PHE A 100 -20.91 -0.64 -0.17
CA PHE A 100 -20.36 -1.27 -1.37
C PHE A 100 -20.77 -0.50 -2.63
N ASP A 101 -22.05 -0.14 -2.76
CA ASP A 101 -22.52 0.66 -3.90
C ASP A 101 -21.83 2.04 -3.94
N GLU A 102 -21.63 2.64 -2.77
CA GLU A 102 -20.96 3.94 -2.66
C GLU A 102 -19.49 3.88 -3.09
N VAL A 103 -18.75 2.88 -2.64
CA VAL A 103 -17.34 2.76 -3.03
C VAL A 103 -17.19 2.40 -4.51
N GLN A 104 -18.10 1.63 -5.10
CA GLN A 104 -18.12 1.36 -6.54
C GLN A 104 -18.37 2.63 -7.35
N GLN A 105 -19.28 3.49 -6.89
CA GLN A 105 -19.51 4.80 -7.51
C GLN A 105 -18.27 5.70 -7.41
N ILE A 106 -17.55 5.66 -6.28
CA ILE A 106 -16.30 6.40 -6.11
C ILE A 106 -15.25 5.92 -7.15
N TYR A 107 -15.07 4.61 -7.31
CA TYR A 107 -14.13 4.08 -8.32
C TYR A 107 -14.53 4.46 -9.74
N ALA A 108 -15.80 4.29 -10.11
CA ALA A 108 -16.28 4.68 -11.44
C ALA A 108 -16.12 6.18 -11.72
N GLN A 109 -16.30 7.02 -10.69
CA GLN A 109 -16.08 8.46 -10.79
C GLN A 109 -14.59 8.77 -11.00
N ILE A 110 -13.68 8.10 -10.27
CA ILE A 110 -12.22 8.25 -10.43
C ILE A 110 -11.80 7.87 -11.86
N GLU A 111 -12.27 6.73 -12.37
CA GLU A 111 -11.97 6.26 -13.73
C GLU A 111 -12.43 7.28 -14.79
N ALA A 112 -13.64 7.83 -14.64
CA ALA A 112 -14.20 8.82 -15.55
C ALA A 112 -13.46 10.17 -15.48
N ASP A 113 -13.12 10.65 -14.28
CA ASP A 113 -12.48 11.95 -14.08
C ASP A 113 -11.03 11.95 -14.57
N LEU A 114 -10.31 10.87 -14.30
CA LEU A 114 -8.88 10.73 -14.59
C LEU A 114 -8.58 10.02 -15.90
N ASN A 115 -9.59 9.51 -16.61
CA ASN A 115 -9.43 8.69 -17.81
C ASN A 115 -8.46 7.51 -17.57
N CYS A 116 -8.81 6.67 -16.59
CA CYS A 116 -8.04 5.46 -16.25
C CYS A 116 -8.98 4.27 -16.05
N VAL A 117 -8.39 3.09 -15.87
CA VAL A 117 -9.09 1.87 -15.48
C VAL A 117 -8.44 1.32 -14.22
N ILE A 118 -9.25 0.86 -13.26
CA ILE A 118 -8.78 0.28 -12.01
C ILE A 118 -9.21 -1.19 -11.96
N THR A 119 -8.25 -2.10 -12.07
CA THR A 119 -8.50 -3.54 -12.02
C THR A 119 -8.04 -4.14 -10.69
N ALA A 120 -8.99 -4.80 -10.01
CA ALA A 120 -8.70 -5.63 -8.85
C ALA A 120 -8.47 -7.07 -9.29
N THR A 121 -7.26 -7.58 -9.11
CA THR A 121 -6.93 -8.95 -9.52
C THR A 121 -6.31 -9.75 -8.37
N GLY A 122 -6.73 -11.01 -8.27
CA GLY A 122 -6.11 -12.00 -7.39
C GLY A 122 -4.81 -12.55 -8.00
N SER A 123 -3.79 -11.72 -8.18
CA SER A 123 -2.48 -12.18 -8.68
C SER A 123 -1.62 -12.75 -7.56
N ASP A 124 -0.65 -13.60 -7.93
CA ASP A 124 0.28 -14.22 -7.00
C ASP A 124 1.18 -13.17 -6.33
N ASN A 125 1.01 -13.03 -5.02
CA ASN A 125 1.72 -12.07 -4.17
C ASN A 125 2.86 -12.71 -3.35
N LYS A 126 3.29 -13.90 -3.74
CA LYS A 126 4.36 -14.62 -3.04
C LYS A 126 5.74 -14.11 -3.45
N THR A 127 6.68 -14.36 -2.54
CA THR A 127 8.09 -13.98 -2.67
C THR A 127 8.73 -14.53 -3.95
N ASP A 128 8.41 -15.77 -4.33
CA ASP A 128 8.94 -16.45 -5.52
C ASP A 128 8.41 -15.90 -6.86
N THR A 129 7.35 -15.09 -6.82
CA THR A 129 6.84 -14.38 -8.00
C THR A 129 7.32 -12.93 -8.02
N LEU A 130 7.16 -12.21 -6.91
CA LEU A 130 7.42 -10.77 -6.88
C LEU A 130 8.91 -10.40 -6.90
N LEU A 131 9.78 -11.15 -6.19
CA LEU A 131 11.21 -10.81 -6.15
C LEU A 131 11.87 -10.99 -7.53
N PRO A 132 11.69 -12.12 -8.25
CA PRO A 132 12.25 -12.27 -9.58
C PRO A 132 11.74 -11.23 -10.57
N ALA A 133 10.47 -10.83 -10.48
CA ALA A 133 9.90 -9.78 -11.31
C ALA A 133 10.57 -8.42 -11.06
N ALA A 134 10.76 -8.04 -9.79
CA ALA A 134 11.47 -6.82 -9.42
C ALA A 134 12.93 -6.83 -9.93
N VAL A 135 13.66 -7.94 -9.77
CA VAL A 135 15.03 -8.07 -10.34
C VAL A 135 15.03 -7.96 -11.85
N GLY A 136 14.04 -8.55 -12.51
CA GLY A 136 13.92 -8.57 -13.96
C GLY A 136 13.38 -7.27 -14.57
N GLY A 137 13.01 -6.28 -13.75
CA GLY A 137 12.33 -5.07 -14.22
C GLY A 137 10.97 -5.36 -14.86
N VAL A 138 10.32 -6.46 -14.46
CA VAL A 138 9.00 -6.85 -14.95
C VAL A 138 7.95 -6.20 -14.07
N PHE A 139 7.20 -5.28 -14.65
CA PHE A 139 6.03 -4.70 -14.01
C PHE A 139 4.92 -5.77 -13.90
N LEU A 140 4.40 -5.95 -12.69
CA LEU A 140 3.29 -6.87 -12.44
C LEU A 140 2.04 -6.13 -11.99
N GLN A 141 2.18 -5.21 -11.02
CA GLN A 141 1.06 -4.57 -10.32
C GLN A 141 1.49 -3.20 -9.78
N ASP A 142 0.56 -2.24 -9.74
CA ASP A 142 0.76 -0.92 -9.11
C ASP A 142 0.65 -0.99 -7.58
N PHE A 143 -0.25 -1.85 -7.08
CA PHE A 143 -0.45 -2.07 -5.65
C PHE A 143 -0.33 -3.55 -5.32
N ILE A 144 0.41 -3.85 -4.25
CA ILE A 144 0.68 -5.22 -3.82
C ILE A 144 0.26 -5.38 -2.36
N SER A 145 -0.71 -6.26 -2.10
CA SER A 145 -0.97 -6.79 -0.76
C SER A 145 -0.15 -8.05 -0.57
N CYS A 146 0.81 -8.07 0.35
CA CYS A 146 1.62 -9.26 0.61
C CYS A 146 2.14 -9.29 2.06
N ARG A 147 2.72 -10.43 2.47
CA ARG A 147 3.27 -10.60 3.82
C ARG A 147 4.60 -9.85 3.99
N GLN A 148 4.97 -9.57 5.23
CA GLN A 148 6.28 -9.01 5.61
C GLN A 148 7.49 -9.81 5.08
N SER A 149 7.36 -11.14 4.94
CA SER A 149 8.38 -11.97 4.31
C SER A 149 8.62 -11.66 2.83
N THR A 150 7.71 -10.91 2.19
CA THR A 150 7.78 -10.53 0.77
C THR A 150 8.07 -9.04 0.59
N TRP A 151 7.33 -8.14 1.24
CA TRP A 151 7.53 -6.70 1.01
C TRP A 151 8.85 -6.18 1.57
N ILE A 152 9.34 -6.71 2.69
CA ILE A 152 10.61 -6.24 3.29
C ILE A 152 11.78 -6.47 2.33
N PRO A 153 12.00 -7.69 1.78
CA PRO A 153 13.01 -7.88 0.75
C PRO A 153 12.85 -6.98 -0.47
N LEU A 154 11.60 -6.77 -0.94
CA LEU A 154 11.32 -5.87 -2.06
C LEU A 154 11.73 -4.43 -1.76
N ALA A 155 11.46 -3.91 -0.55
CA ALA A 155 11.88 -2.58 -0.13
C ALA A 155 13.41 -2.46 -0.14
N MET A 156 14.11 -3.41 0.47
CA MET A 156 15.57 -3.40 0.59
C MET A 156 16.32 -3.49 -0.75
N MET A 157 15.66 -4.01 -1.78
CA MET A 157 16.21 -4.11 -3.14
C MET A 157 15.67 -3.06 -4.11
N GLY A 158 14.85 -2.10 -3.63
CA GLY A 158 14.22 -1.08 -4.48
C GLY A 158 13.15 -1.61 -5.44
N GLY A 159 12.59 -2.80 -5.16
CA GLY A 159 11.50 -3.40 -5.93
C GLY A 159 10.13 -2.79 -5.64
N ILE A 160 9.99 -2.03 -4.55
CA ILE A 160 8.83 -1.19 -4.23
C ILE A 160 9.30 0.21 -3.82
N ARG A 161 8.43 1.20 -4.02
CA ARG A 161 8.71 2.61 -3.78
C ARG A 161 8.36 3.00 -2.33
N PRO A 162 9.17 3.87 -1.68
CA PRO A 162 8.78 4.53 -0.44
C PRO A 162 7.57 5.46 -0.62
N LEU A 163 6.56 5.33 0.22
CA LEU A 163 5.27 5.97 0.07
C LEU A 163 5.32 7.48 0.32
N GLU A 164 6.23 7.97 1.15
CA GLU A 164 6.37 9.41 1.34
C GLU A 164 6.79 10.15 0.06
N THR A 165 7.37 9.44 -0.93
CA THR A 165 7.65 10.00 -2.27
C THR A 165 6.40 10.25 -3.12
N MET A 166 5.22 9.80 -2.66
CA MET A 166 3.93 9.97 -3.35
C MET A 166 3.07 11.07 -2.72
N ILE A 167 3.54 11.75 -1.66
CA ILE A 167 2.78 12.82 -0.98
C ILE A 167 2.48 13.97 -1.95
N ASP A 168 3.47 14.40 -2.72
CA ASP A 168 3.30 15.48 -3.72
C ASP A 168 2.35 15.08 -4.86
N ALA A 169 2.18 13.77 -5.08
CA ALA A 169 1.21 13.22 -6.03
C ALA A 169 -0.21 13.10 -5.43
N GLY A 170 -0.40 13.50 -4.16
CA GLY A 170 -1.70 13.52 -3.50
C GLY A 170 -1.94 12.38 -2.52
N LEU A 171 -0.95 11.52 -2.23
CA LEU A 171 -1.10 10.51 -1.18
C LEU A 171 -1.12 11.19 0.20
N ASP A 172 -2.27 11.19 0.84
CA ASP A 172 -2.43 11.65 2.22
C ASP A 172 -1.99 10.57 3.22
N LEU A 173 -0.69 10.26 3.21
CA LEU A 173 -0.05 9.14 3.92
C LEU A 173 -0.41 9.08 5.42
N TYR A 174 -0.60 10.25 6.04
CA TYR A 174 -0.81 10.37 7.48
C TYR A 174 -2.28 10.57 7.87
N ASN A 175 -3.21 10.27 6.97
CA ASN A 175 -4.64 10.37 7.25
C ASN A 175 -5.13 9.24 8.17
N GLU A 176 -5.35 9.56 9.44
CA GLU A 176 -5.83 8.62 10.45
C GLU A 176 -7.26 8.09 10.22
N ASN A 177 -8.05 8.74 9.35
CA ASN A 177 -9.39 8.27 8.98
C ASN A 177 -9.35 7.14 7.94
N ASN A 178 -8.26 7.04 7.19
CA ASN A 178 -8.09 6.08 6.10
C ASN A 178 -7.01 5.02 6.39
N PHE A 179 -6.06 5.34 7.28
CA PHE A 179 -4.94 4.46 7.59
C PHE A 179 -4.70 4.33 9.09
N ASN A 180 -4.47 3.09 9.54
CA ASN A 180 -4.04 2.83 10.90
C ASN A 180 -2.58 3.28 11.03
N GLN A 181 -2.36 4.42 11.69
CA GLN A 181 -1.04 5.04 11.78
C GLN A 181 -0.03 4.18 12.54
N ILE A 182 -0.47 3.38 13.52
CA ILE A 182 0.43 2.47 14.26
C ILE A 182 0.99 1.42 13.29
N TYR A 183 0.12 0.71 12.56
CA TYR A 183 0.57 -0.34 11.64
C TYR A 183 1.26 0.22 10.38
N THR A 184 0.83 1.38 9.90
CA THR A 184 1.46 2.06 8.76
C THR A 184 2.90 2.44 9.10
N LEU A 185 3.14 3.09 10.24
CA LEU A 185 4.49 3.50 10.66
C LEU A 185 5.37 2.33 11.14
N MET A 186 4.79 1.16 11.43
CA MET A 186 5.59 -0.07 11.63
C MET A 186 6.28 -0.54 10.34
N SER A 187 5.88 -0.03 9.17
CA SER A 187 6.55 -0.31 7.90
C SER A 187 7.76 0.60 7.64
N THR A 188 8.11 1.48 8.58
CA THR A 188 9.28 2.35 8.44
C THR A 188 10.57 1.54 8.52
N ILE A 189 11.37 1.58 7.45
CA ILE A 189 12.71 1.00 7.39
C ILE A 189 13.65 2.06 6.82
N GLU A 190 14.76 2.33 7.53
CA GLU A 190 15.74 3.34 7.12
C GLU A 190 15.07 4.71 6.81
N ASP A 191 14.18 5.16 7.70
CA ASP A 191 13.44 6.42 7.60
C ASP A 191 12.42 6.52 6.44
N HIS A 192 12.13 5.41 5.75
CA HIS A 192 11.19 5.33 4.63
C HIS A 192 9.98 4.45 4.97
N VAL A 193 8.77 4.91 4.64
CA VAL A 193 7.50 4.18 4.90
C VAL A 193 7.14 3.37 3.65
N TYR A 194 6.94 2.05 3.76
CA TYR A 194 6.76 1.19 2.59
C TYR A 194 5.37 0.56 2.44
N ALA A 195 4.54 0.59 3.49
CA ALA A 195 3.22 -0.03 3.45
C ALA A 195 2.17 0.80 4.20
N LEU A 196 0.91 0.65 3.78
CA LEU A 196 -0.28 1.23 4.41
C LEU A 196 -1.10 0.11 5.03
N ASP A 197 -1.68 0.38 6.21
CA ASP A 197 -2.76 -0.44 6.75
C ASP A 197 -4.08 0.33 6.60
N ILE A 198 -4.85 -0.02 5.59
CA ILE A 198 -6.14 0.64 5.29
C ILE A 198 -7.14 0.29 6.38
N THR A 199 -7.78 1.31 6.93
CA THR A 199 -8.88 1.19 7.89
C THR A 199 -9.85 2.32 7.61
N GLY A 200 -11.16 2.06 7.64
CA GLY A 200 -12.12 3.14 7.44
C GLY A 200 -13.52 2.64 7.14
N LYS A 201 -14.35 3.52 6.59
CA LYS A 201 -15.75 3.22 6.28
C LYS A 201 -15.93 1.97 5.38
N TYR A 202 -15.00 1.75 4.45
CA TYR A 202 -15.10 0.69 3.44
C TYR A 202 -14.17 -0.51 3.72
N GLU A 203 -13.41 -0.50 4.82
CA GLU A 203 -12.45 -1.58 5.14
C GLU A 203 -12.45 -1.88 6.63
N ASN A 204 -12.43 -3.17 6.97
CA ASN A 204 -12.49 -3.59 8.36
C ASN A 204 -11.19 -3.28 9.09
N THR A 205 -11.29 -2.69 10.28
CA THR A 205 -10.13 -2.54 11.16
C THR A 205 -9.63 -3.92 11.57
N ARG A 206 -8.33 -4.18 11.36
CA ARG A 206 -7.67 -5.39 11.84
C ARG A 206 -7.44 -5.29 13.35
N LEU A 207 -8.31 -5.92 14.12
CA LEU A 207 -8.28 -5.88 15.59
C LEU A 207 -7.24 -6.85 16.23
N GLY A 208 -6.34 -7.41 15.42
CA GLY A 208 -5.28 -8.32 15.88
C GLY A 208 -5.79 -9.73 16.21
N HIS A 209 -5.04 -10.42 17.08
CA HIS A 209 -5.38 -11.77 17.52
C HIS A 209 -6.21 -11.71 18.79
N PHE A 210 -7.25 -12.54 18.84
CA PHE A 210 -8.07 -12.73 20.03
C PHE A 210 -7.86 -14.13 20.59
N TYR A 211 -7.75 -14.23 21.91
CA TYR A 211 -7.82 -15.51 22.60
C TYR A 211 -9.27 -15.77 23.00
N ALA A 212 -9.86 -16.80 22.40
CA ALA A 212 -11.13 -17.35 22.85
C ALA A 212 -10.88 -18.47 23.86
N PHE A 213 -11.65 -18.49 24.94
CA PHE A 213 -11.58 -19.54 25.95
C PHE A 213 -12.99 -20.06 26.28
N ASN A 214 -13.07 -21.34 26.67
CA ASN A 214 -14.32 -21.93 27.13
C ASN A 214 -14.59 -21.50 28.57
N LYS A 215 -15.63 -20.70 28.77
CA LYS A 215 -15.98 -20.11 30.08
C LYS A 215 -16.26 -21.18 31.15
N GLU A 216 -16.95 -22.26 30.79
CA GLU A 216 -17.31 -23.32 31.74
C GLU A 216 -16.08 -24.10 32.22
N LEU A 217 -15.15 -24.38 31.30
CA LEU A 217 -13.89 -25.06 31.65
C LEU A 217 -13.02 -24.17 32.54
N CYS A 218 -12.90 -22.89 32.21
CA CYS A 218 -12.13 -21.95 33.01
C CYS A 218 -12.75 -21.75 34.39
N GLU A 219 -14.07 -21.59 34.48
CA GLU A 219 -14.79 -21.45 35.75
C GLU A 219 -14.63 -22.68 36.64
N SER A 220 -14.75 -23.88 36.07
CA SER A 220 -14.51 -25.14 36.78
C SER A 220 -13.07 -25.27 37.30
N ALA A 221 -12.11 -24.64 36.63
CA ALA A 221 -10.71 -24.57 37.03
C ALA A 221 -10.38 -23.42 38.00
N GLY A 222 -11.39 -22.65 38.45
CA GLY A 222 -11.23 -21.53 39.39
C GLY A 222 -10.96 -20.18 38.72
N TYR A 223 -11.17 -20.06 37.41
CA TYR A 223 -11.00 -18.83 36.62
C TYR A 223 -12.30 -18.45 35.91
N PRO A 224 -13.27 -17.85 36.63
CA PRO A 224 -14.47 -17.36 35.98
C PRO A 224 -14.12 -16.27 34.95
N ALA A 225 -14.99 -16.11 33.94
CA ALA A 225 -14.72 -15.24 32.79
C ALA A 225 -14.35 -13.80 33.19
N GLU A 226 -15.01 -13.22 34.20
CA GLU A 226 -14.69 -11.85 34.65
C GLU A 226 -13.30 -11.72 35.26
N THR A 227 -12.75 -12.77 35.90
CA THR A 227 -11.36 -12.75 36.38
C THR A 227 -10.40 -12.65 35.21
N LEU A 228 -10.65 -13.41 34.14
CA LEU A 228 -9.80 -13.39 32.94
C LEU A 228 -9.95 -12.07 32.17
N TYR A 229 -11.17 -11.53 32.05
CA TYR A 229 -11.39 -10.22 31.45
C TYR A 229 -10.74 -9.10 32.25
N GLN A 230 -10.79 -9.16 33.57
CA GLN A 230 -10.15 -8.17 34.43
C GLN A 230 -8.63 -8.22 34.32
N ALA A 231 -8.04 -9.41 34.28
CA ALA A 231 -6.60 -9.57 34.03
C ALA A 231 -6.16 -8.94 32.69
N VAL A 232 -6.98 -9.05 31.63
CA VAL A 232 -6.70 -8.36 30.35
C VAL A 232 -6.78 -6.84 30.53
N ARG A 233 -7.82 -6.32 31.20
CA ARG A 233 -8.00 -4.87 31.43
C ARG A 233 -6.89 -4.28 32.28
N ASP A 234 -6.38 -5.03 33.24
CA ASP A 234 -5.32 -4.62 34.16
C ASP A 234 -3.91 -4.83 33.58
N GLY A 235 -3.81 -5.43 32.38
CA GLY A 235 -2.53 -5.72 31.74
C GLY A 235 -1.75 -6.88 32.39
N GLU A 236 -2.42 -7.69 33.21
CA GLU A 236 -1.87 -8.87 33.90
C GLU A 236 -2.00 -10.15 33.07
N TRP A 237 -2.73 -10.12 31.95
CA TRP A 237 -2.82 -11.25 31.04
C TRP A 237 -1.53 -11.44 30.25
N ASP A 238 -0.78 -12.48 30.60
CA ASP A 238 0.44 -12.89 29.92
C ASP A 238 0.46 -14.39 29.58
N TYR A 239 1.56 -14.86 28.97
CA TYR A 239 1.73 -16.26 28.62
C TYR A 239 1.79 -17.19 29.84
N ASP A 240 2.26 -16.71 30.99
CA ASP A 240 2.39 -17.52 32.20
C ASP A 240 1.01 -17.78 32.82
N MET A 241 0.17 -16.75 32.92
CA MET A 241 -1.22 -16.89 33.34
C MET A 241 -2.00 -17.79 32.37
N MET A 242 -1.84 -17.59 31.07
CA MET A 242 -2.47 -18.45 30.05
C MET A 242 -2.07 -19.93 30.27
N LEU A 243 -0.79 -20.22 30.49
CA LEU A 243 -0.30 -21.58 30.75
C LEU A 243 -0.79 -22.13 32.10
N GLU A 244 -0.89 -21.30 33.13
CA GLU A 244 -1.47 -21.71 34.42
C GLU A 244 -2.93 -22.15 34.26
N VAL A 245 -3.75 -21.33 33.60
CA VAL A 245 -5.16 -21.63 33.34
C VAL A 245 -5.28 -22.91 32.50
N ALA A 246 -4.50 -23.02 31.42
CA ALA A 246 -4.51 -24.21 30.56
C ALA A 246 -4.16 -25.49 31.34
N ARG A 247 -3.17 -25.45 32.24
CA ARG A 247 -2.76 -26.59 33.08
C ARG A 247 -3.83 -27.01 34.10
N LYS A 248 -4.68 -26.10 34.56
CA LYS A 248 -5.77 -26.45 35.49
C LYS A 248 -6.99 -27.04 34.78
N ILE A 249 -7.10 -26.81 33.46
CA ILE A 249 -8.18 -27.35 32.64
C ILE A 249 -7.83 -28.74 32.07
N SER A 250 -6.56 -28.99 31.76
CA SER A 250 -6.03 -30.26 31.22
C SER A 250 -5.97 -31.39 32.24
#